data_AF-A0A1G1GJK4-F1
#
_entry.id   AF-A0A1G1GJK4-F1
#
_cell.length_a   1.000
_cell.length_b   1.000
_cell.length_c   1.000
_cell.angle_alpha   90.00
_cell.angle_beta   90.00
_cell.angle_gamma   90.00
#
_symmetry.space_group_name_H-M   'P 1'
#
loop_
_entity.id
_entity.type
_entity.pdbx_description
1 polymer ?
#
loop_
_entity_poly.entity_id
_entity_poly.type
_entity_poly.pdbx_seq_one_letter_code
_entity_poly.pdbx_strand_id
1 'polypeptide(L)'
;MNKRAIADHVDVSVNTISRWVSLGCPYDMDEKGRYIFDPDDVETWRHDNIDSRTPGEYERPPSTKEIASWSLSFATKLLHYIKACKRCNNAIMKDARLGKFGGKNGT
;
A
#
# COMPACT_ATOMS: atom_id res chain seq x y z
N MET A 1 -13.83 -21.13 1.92
CA MET A 1 -12.38 -21.07 2.23
C MET A 1 -12.15 -20.81 3.71
N ASN A 2 -11.08 -21.34 4.32
CA ASN A 2 -10.77 -21.00 5.71
C ASN A 2 -10.14 -19.61 5.82
N LYS A 3 -10.07 -19.08 7.05
CA LYS A 3 -9.56 -17.73 7.33
C LYS A 3 -8.14 -17.44 6.81
N ARG A 4 -7.25 -18.44 6.77
CA ARG A 4 -5.88 -18.26 6.27
C ARG A 4 -5.88 -18.20 4.76
N ALA A 5 -6.61 -19.12 4.13
CA ALA A 5 -6.73 -19.19 2.68
C ALA A 5 -7.37 -17.93 2.08
N ILE A 6 -8.39 -17.35 2.73
CA ILE A 6 -8.97 -16.09 2.26
C ILE A 6 -8.02 -14.90 2.42
N ALA A 7 -7.22 -14.89 3.50
CA ALA A 7 -6.22 -13.84 3.72
C ALA A 7 -5.15 -13.86 2.61
N ASP A 8 -4.69 -15.05 2.24
CA ASP A 8 -3.74 -15.25 1.14
C ASP A 8 -4.38 -14.90 -0.22
N HIS A 9 -5.67 -15.17 -0.42
CA HIS A 9 -6.38 -14.88 -1.66
C HIS A 9 -6.53 -13.38 -1.95
N VAL A 10 -6.88 -12.59 -0.94
CA VAL A 10 -7.10 -11.14 -1.08
C VAL A 10 -5.87 -10.30 -0.71
N ASP A 11 -4.71 -10.95 -0.52
CA ASP A 11 -3.41 -10.37 -0.17
C ASP A 11 -3.44 -9.47 1.10
N VAL A 12 -3.97 -10.01 2.19
CA VAL A 12 -4.03 -9.32 3.49
C VAL A 12 -3.60 -10.22 4.65
N SER A 13 -3.36 -9.63 5.82
CA SER A 13 -3.07 -10.40 7.02
C SER A 13 -4.32 -11.14 7.56
N VAL A 14 -4.12 -12.29 8.21
CA VAL A 14 -5.20 -13.03 8.89
C VAL A 14 -5.90 -12.18 9.97
N ASN A 15 -5.18 -11.25 10.60
CA ASN A 15 -5.74 -10.31 11.56
C ASN A 15 -6.68 -9.29 10.90
N THR A 16 -6.39 -8.89 9.66
CA THR A 16 -7.28 -8.05 8.85
C THR A 16 -8.61 -8.77 8.63
N ILE A 17 -8.59 -10.07 8.30
CA ILE A 17 -9.81 -10.87 8.17
C ILE A 17 -10.57 -10.97 9.51
N SER A 18 -9.88 -11.12 10.65
CA SER A 18 -10.54 -11.06 11.97
C SER A 18 -11.32 -9.77 12.17
N ARG A 19 -10.70 -8.64 11.77
CA ARG A 19 -11.31 -7.34 11.90
C ARG A 19 -12.50 -7.18 10.97
N TRP A 20 -12.42 -7.69 9.74
CA TRP A 20 -13.55 -7.68 8.79
C TRP A 20 -14.75 -8.44 9.32
N VAL A 21 -14.54 -9.60 9.95
CA VAL A 21 -15.61 -10.34 10.64
C VAL A 21 -16.29 -9.48 11.70
N SER A 22 -15.53 -8.76 12.53
CA SER A 22 -16.09 -7.83 13.53
C SER A 22 -16.82 -6.63 12.92
N LEU A 23 -16.58 -6.33 11.65
CA LEU A 23 -17.24 -5.26 10.89
C LEU A 23 -18.46 -5.76 10.08
N GLY A 24 -18.79 -7.06 10.18
CA GLY A 24 -19.95 -7.64 9.50
C GLY A 24 -19.65 -8.24 8.12
N CYS A 25 -18.39 -8.59 7.83
CA CYS A 25 -18.04 -9.36 6.64
C CYS A 25 -18.76 -10.72 6.65
N PRO A 26 -19.39 -11.15 5.54
CA PRO A 26 -20.12 -12.40 5.45
C PRO A 26 -19.21 -13.62 5.67
N TYR A 27 -19.72 -14.58 6.44
CA TYR A 27 -19.08 -15.87 6.68
C TYR A 27 -20.12 -16.91 7.09
N ASP A 28 -19.80 -18.17 6.83
CA ASP A 28 -20.45 -19.32 7.41
C ASP A 28 -19.61 -19.92 8.54
N MET A 29 -20.23 -20.81 9.31
CA MET A 29 -19.57 -21.59 10.36
C MET A 29 -19.65 -23.06 10.01
N ASP A 30 -18.52 -23.76 10.05
CA ASP A 30 -18.53 -25.22 9.92
C ASP A 30 -19.08 -25.89 11.20
N GLU A 31 -19.29 -27.20 11.16
CA GLU A 31 -19.75 -28.01 12.31
C GLU A 31 -18.82 -27.94 13.53
N LYS A 32 -17.58 -27.42 13.35
CA LYS A 32 -16.57 -27.26 14.40
C LYS A 32 -16.47 -25.80 14.88
N GLY A 33 -17.37 -24.93 14.45
CA GLY A 33 -17.41 -23.52 14.82
C GLY A 33 -16.30 -22.67 14.21
N ARG A 34 -15.72 -23.08 13.08
CA ARG A 34 -14.68 -22.35 12.37
C ARG A 34 -15.30 -21.55 11.22
N TYR A 35 -14.79 -20.34 11.02
CA TYR A 35 -15.21 -19.47 9.94
C TYR A 35 -14.84 -20.05 8.56
N ILE A 36 -15.84 -20.11 7.70
CA ILE A 36 -15.75 -20.45 6.28
C ILE A 36 -16.21 -19.23 5.49
N PHE A 37 -15.38 -18.77 4.57
CA PHE A 37 -15.62 -17.58 3.75
C PHE A 37 -15.82 -17.98 2.29
N ASP A 38 -16.79 -17.37 1.62
CA ASP A 38 -16.84 -17.36 0.16
C ASP A 38 -15.97 -16.20 -0.36
N PRO A 39 -15.00 -16.44 -1.26
CA PRO A 39 -14.19 -15.38 -1.84
C PRO A 39 -14.98 -14.26 -2.49
N ASP A 40 -16.02 -14.60 -3.25
CA ASP A 40 -16.77 -13.62 -4.04
C ASP A 40 -17.57 -12.68 -3.11
N ASP A 41 -18.13 -13.22 -2.03
CA ASP A 41 -18.83 -12.45 -1.00
C ASP A 41 -17.88 -11.53 -0.22
N VAL A 42 -16.69 -12.04 0.14
CA VAL A 42 -15.67 -11.25 0.85
C VAL A 42 -15.17 -10.11 -0.03
N GLU A 43 -14.97 -10.35 -1.32
CA GLU A 43 -14.48 -9.34 -2.26
C GLU A 43 -15.55 -8.26 -2.52
N THR A 44 -16.81 -8.67 -2.71
CA THR A 44 -17.95 -7.75 -2.83
C THR A 44 -18.08 -6.89 -1.57
N TRP A 45 -18.09 -7.52 -0.39
CA TRP A 45 -18.18 -6.79 0.88
C TRP A 45 -17.01 -5.83 1.09
N ARG A 46 -15.79 -6.27 0.77
CA ARG A 46 -14.58 -5.44 0.86
C ARG A 46 -14.71 -4.21 -0.02
N HIS A 47 -15.19 -4.38 -1.25
CA HIS A 47 -15.41 -3.28 -2.17
C HIS A 47 -16.42 -2.27 -1.61
N ASP A 48 -17.54 -2.75 -1.08
CA ASP A 48 -18.59 -1.86 -0.58
C ASP A 48 -18.24 -1.16 0.75
N ASN A 49 -17.40 -1.76 1.60
CA ASN A 49 -17.22 -1.33 3.00
C ASN A 49 -15.80 -0.85 3.35
N ILE A 50 -14.77 -1.32 2.64
CA ILE A 50 -13.37 -1.05 2.96
C ILE A 50 -12.71 -0.21 1.88
N ASP A 51 -12.91 -0.59 0.62
CA ASP A 51 -12.34 0.10 -0.53
C ASP A 51 -13.42 1.00 -1.13
N SER A 52 -13.71 2.14 -0.51
CA SER A 52 -14.71 3.12 -0.98
C SER A 52 -14.37 3.75 -2.35
N ARG A 53 -13.44 3.16 -3.09
CA ARG A 53 -12.92 3.60 -4.38
C ARG A 53 -13.61 2.80 -5.46
N THR A 54 -14.39 3.50 -6.26
CA THR A 54 -15.16 2.96 -7.38
C THR A 54 -14.24 2.16 -8.31
N PRO A 55 -14.67 0.99 -8.85
CA PRO A 55 -13.88 0.26 -9.83
C PRO A 55 -13.73 1.17 -11.06
N GLY A 56 -12.52 1.67 -11.30
CA GLY A 56 -12.22 2.67 -12.32
C GLY A 56 -11.22 3.75 -11.88
N GLU A 57 -11.05 3.98 -10.57
CA GLU A 57 -10.02 4.91 -10.08
C GLU A 57 -8.59 4.34 -10.21
N TYR A 58 -8.44 3.02 -10.34
CA TYR A 58 -7.16 2.36 -10.56
C TYR A 58 -6.57 2.60 -11.97
N GLU A 59 -7.39 2.94 -12.96
CA GLU A 59 -6.94 3.03 -14.36
C GLU A 59 -6.55 4.43 -14.82
N ARG A 60 -6.79 5.47 -14.00
CA ARG A 60 -6.39 6.82 -14.39
C ARG A 60 -4.89 6.98 -14.11
N PRO A 61 -4.01 7.06 -15.13
CA PRO A 61 -2.64 7.47 -14.89
C PRO A 61 -2.66 8.84 -14.20
N PRO A 62 -1.79 9.07 -13.20
CA PRO A 62 -1.76 10.34 -12.50
C PRO A 62 -1.56 11.45 -13.52
N SER A 63 -2.41 12.48 -13.44
CA SER A 63 -2.29 13.65 -14.30
C SER A 63 -0.95 14.34 -14.06
N THR A 64 -0.47 15.07 -15.07
CA THR A 64 0.76 15.87 -14.97
C THR A 64 0.74 16.80 -13.75
N LYS A 65 -0.45 17.32 -13.39
CA LYS A 65 -0.63 18.17 -12.21
C LYS A 65 -0.40 17.41 -10.90
N GLU A 66 -0.90 16.18 -10.79
CA GLU A 66 -0.70 15.33 -9.62
C GLU A 66 0.76 14.89 -9.50
N ILE A 67 1.38 14.49 -10.61
CA ILE A 67 2.80 14.15 -10.65
C ILE A 67 3.62 15.35 -10.17
N ALA A 68 3.40 16.54 -10.75
CA ALA A 68 4.12 17.75 -10.36
C ALA A 68 3.90 18.11 -8.88
N SER A 69 2.66 18.00 -8.40
CA SER A 69 2.33 18.28 -6.99
C SER A 69 3.01 17.31 -6.03
N TRP A 70 3.02 16.01 -6.37
CA TRP A 70 3.69 14.99 -5.58
C TRP A 70 5.21 15.19 -5.58
N SER A 71 5.81 15.38 -6.75
CA SER A 71 7.25 15.64 -6.88
C SER A 71 7.69 16.89 -6.11
N LEU A 72 6.90 17.97 -6.18
CA LEU A 72 7.18 19.19 -5.44
C LEU A 72 7.08 18.97 -3.92
N SER A 73 6.03 18.26 -3.47
CA SER A 73 5.82 17.95 -2.06
C SER A 73 6.93 17.06 -1.50
N PHE A 74 7.34 16.05 -2.26
CA PHE A 74 8.45 15.17 -1.93
C PHE A 74 9.77 15.96 -1.87
N ALA A 75 10.10 16.73 -2.90
CA ALA A 75 11.32 17.53 -2.94
C ALA A 75 11.40 18.52 -1.76
N THR A 76 10.30 19.17 -1.43
CA THR A 76 10.23 20.11 -0.30
C THR A 76 10.47 19.41 1.04
N LYS A 77 9.83 18.25 1.26
CA LYS A 77 10.04 17.44 2.48
C LYS A 77 11.48 16.93 2.58
N LEU A 78 12.04 16.45 1.47
CA LEU A 78 13.42 15.98 1.41
C LEU A 78 14.41 17.12 1.73
N LEU A 79 14.22 18.30 1.13
CA LEU A 79 15.05 19.47 1.41
C LEU A 79 14.95 19.89 2.89
N HIS A 80 13.76 19.85 3.47
CA HIS A 80 13.57 20.14 4.89
C HIS A 80 14.33 19.13 5.77
N TYR A 81 14.20 17.83 5.48
CA TYR A 81 14.92 16.76 6.18
C TYR A 81 16.44 16.92 6.09
N ILE A 82 16.96 17.21 4.90
CA ILE A 82 18.39 17.45 4.66
C ILE A 82 18.88 18.67 5.44
N LYS A 83 18.10 19.75 5.49
CA LYS A 83 18.46 20.96 6.26
C LYS A 83 18.45 20.72 7.76
N ALA A 84 17.50 19.93 8.26
CA ALA A 84 17.38 19.62 9.68
C ALA A 84 18.46 18.64 10.19
N CYS A 85 18.95 17.73 9.34
CA CYS A 85 19.91 16.70 9.74
C CYS A 85 21.29 16.88 9.09
N LYS A 86 22.25 17.44 9.84
CA LYS A 86 23.64 17.66 9.37
C LYS A 86 24.34 16.37 8.90
N ARG A 87 24.11 15.24 9.58
CA ARG A 87 24.65 13.92 9.18
C ARG A 87 24.08 13.46 7.83
N CYS A 88 22.79 13.66 7.62
CA CYS A 88 22.07 13.29 6.41
C CYS A 88 22.50 14.17 5.23
N ASN A 89 22.68 15.48 5.48
CA ASN A 89 23.26 16.42 4.51
C ASN A 89 24.64 15.97 4.03
N ASN A 90 25.54 15.67 4.98
CA ASN A 90 26.90 15.22 4.66
C ASN A 90 26.91 13.90 3.86
N ALA A 91 26.02 12.96 4.18
CA ALA A 91 25.90 11.70 3.47
C ALA A 91 25.43 11.92 2.02
N ILE A 92 24.38 12.70 1.81
CA ILE A 92 23.84 12.99 0.47
C ILE A 92 24.83 13.78 -0.37
N MET A 93 25.51 14.78 0.20
CA MET A 93 26.55 15.53 -0.50
C MET A 93 27.75 14.65 -0.86
N LYS A 94 28.10 13.67 -0.01
CA LYS A 94 29.15 12.69 -0.32
C LYS A 94 28.72 11.79 -1.48
N ASP A 95 27.50 11.26 -1.46
CA ASP A 95 27.01 10.39 -2.53
C ASP A 95 26.85 11.15 -3.87
N ALA A 96 26.50 12.44 -3.82
CA ALA A 96 26.46 13.32 -4.99
C ALA A 96 27.85 13.55 -5.59
N ARG A 97 28.87 13.80 -4.75
CA ARG A 97 30.27 13.92 -5.20
C ARG A 97 30.81 12.63 -5.80
N LEU A 98 30.34 11.48 -5.30
CA LEU A 98 30.70 10.17 -5.82
C LEU A 98 29.91 9.76 -7.07
N GLY A 99 29.02 10.63 -7.58
CA GLY A 99 28.25 10.38 -8.80
C GLY A 99 27.22 9.26 -8.68
N LYS A 100 26.88 8.82 -7.46
CA LYS A 100 26.03 7.63 -7.23
C LYS A 100 24.57 7.80 -7.67
N PHE A 101 24.13 9.03 -7.95
CA PHE A 101 22.77 9.32 -8.42
C PHE A 101 22.62 9.22 -9.96
N GLY A 102 23.72 8.96 -10.68
CA GLY A 102 23.70 8.68 -12.11
C GLY A 102 24.15 7.25 -12.36
N GLY A 103 23.22 6.37 -12.69
CA GLY A 103 23.55 5.01 -13.11
C GLY A 103 24.51 5.03 -14.30
N LYS A 104 25.76 4.65 -14.05
CA LYS A 104 26.64 4.04 -15.04
C LYS A 104 27.11 2.71 -14.48
N ASN A 105 26.31 1.68 -14.68
CA ASN A 105 26.91 0.39 -15.00
C ASN A 105 27.39 0.50 -16.45
N GLY A 106 28.61 1.01 -16.62
CA GLY A 106 29.31 0.97 -17.89
C GLY A 106 30.19 -0.26 -17.91
N THR A 107 29.79 -1.24 -18.72
CA THR A 107 30.57 -2.34 -19.36
C THR A 107 31.51 -3.17 -18.49
#